data_AF-X1U3S5-F1
#
_entry.id   AF-X1U3S5-F1
#
_cell.length_a   1.000
_cell.length_b   1.000
_cell.length_c   1.000
_cell.angle_alpha   90.00
_cell.angle_beta   90.00
_cell.angle_gamma   90.00
#
_symmetry.space_group_name_H-M   'P 1'
#
loop_
_entity.id
_entity.type
_entity.pdbx_description
1 polymer ?
#
loop_
_entity_poly.entity_id
_entity_poly.type
_entity_poly.pdbx_seq_one_letter_code
_entity_poly.pdbx_strand_id
1 'polypeptide(L)' 'MNYYICKDCGQKYCGWADNIICQKCGGKLKGITREEFSLEKKRVVIGEEV' A
#
# COMPACT_ATOMS: atom_id res chain seq x y z
N MET A 1 -1.78 13.56 -6.50
CA MET A 1 -2.20 12.70 -5.37
C MET A 1 -1.15 11.62 -5.24
N ASN A 2 -0.40 11.60 -4.15
CA ASN A 2 0.68 10.63 -3.96
C ASN A 2 0.16 9.41 -3.20
N TYR A 3 0.71 8.24 -3.53
CA TYR A 3 0.36 6.98 -2.91
C TYR A 3 1.61 6.40 -2.28
N TYR A 4 1.45 5.80 -1.11
CA TYR A 4 2.55 5.24 -0.35
C TYR A 4 2.17 3.89 0.23
N ILE A 5 3.17 3.03 0.42
CA ILE A 5 3.06 1.76 1.13
C ILE A 5 4.20 1.64 2.15
N CYS A 6 3.89 1.17 3.36
CA CYS A 6 4.90 0.79 4.32
C CYS A 6 5.51 -0.56 3.93
N LYS A 7 6.84 -0.64 3.82
CA LYS A 7 7.53 -1.90 3.51
C LYS A 7 7.49 -2.90 4.66
N ASP A 8 7.42 -2.42 5.89
CA ASP A 8 7.47 -3.26 7.09
C ASP A 8 6.10 -3.88 7.42
N CYS A 9 5.03 -3.10 7.35
CA CYS A 9 3.70 -3.55 7.76
C CYS A 9 2.66 -3.61 6.64
N GLY A 10 3.02 -3.24 5.40
CA GLY A 10 2.12 -3.26 4.23
C GLY A 10 1.03 -2.19 4.21
N GLN A 11 0.99 -1.29 5.22
CA GLN A 11 -0.07 -0.29 5.31
C GLN A 11 0.05 0.73 4.18
N LYS A 12 -1.08 0.97 3.48
CA LYS A 12 -1.15 1.95 2.40
C LYS A 12 -1.69 3.29 2.87
N TYR A 13 -1.14 4.35 2.29
CA TYR A 13 -1.53 5.74 2.54
C TYR A 13 -1.78 6.45 1.22
N CYS A 14 -2.78 7.32 1.20
CA CYS A 14 -3.12 8.16 0.05
C CYS A 14 -3.25 9.60 0.53
N GLY A 15 -2.49 10.53 -0.08
CA GLY A 15 -2.51 11.93 0.31
C GLY A 15 -1.16 12.63 0.21
N TRP A 16 -1.04 13.76 0.89
CA TRP A 16 0.17 14.58 0.95
C TRP A 16 0.83 14.27 2.29
N ALA A 17 1.57 13.16 2.35
CA ALA A 17 2.32 12.81 3.54
C ALA A 17 3.65 13.57 3.52
N ASP A 18 3.71 14.71 4.22
CA ASP A 18 4.94 15.49 4.43
C ASP A 18 6.02 14.69 5.20
N ASN A 19 5.60 13.64 5.90
CA ASN A 19 6.48 12.72 6.62
C ASN A 19 6.32 11.30 6.07
N ILE A 20 7.39 10.78 5.43
CA ILE A 20 7.48 9.45 4.80
C ILE A 20 7.66 8.36 5.88
N ILE A 21 6.90 8.44 6.98
CA ILE A 21 6.95 7.53 8.12
C ILE A 21 5.57 6.92 8.34
N CYS A 22 5.54 5.59 8.48
CA CYS A 22 4.33 4.84 8.76
C CYS A 22 3.83 5.15 10.15
N GLN A 23 2.59 5.65 10.25
CA GLN A 23 1.93 5.95 11.53
C GLN A 23 1.65 4.69 12.37
N LYS A 24 1.69 3.49 11.77
CA LYS A 24 1.39 2.22 12.46
C LYS A 24 2.62 1.61 13.15
N CYS A 25 3.76 1.60 12.46
CA CYS A 25 4.96 0.91 12.92
C CYS A 25 6.23 1.79 12.97
N GLY A 26 6.15 3.05 12.54
CA GLY A 26 7.31 3.93 12.41
C GLY A 26 8.25 3.59 11.24
N GLY A 27 7.93 2.56 10.44
CA GLY A 27 8.72 2.16 9.28
C GLY A 27 8.68 3.19 8.15
N LYS A 28 9.64 3.10 7.21
CA LYS A 28 9.75 4.05 6.09
C LYS A 28 8.70 3.74 5.02
N LEU A 29 7.98 4.78 4.59
CA LEU A 29 7.03 4.65 3.48
C LEU A 29 7.78 4.66 2.13
N LYS A 30 7.31 3.85 1.18
CA LYS A 30 7.76 3.86 -0.21
C LYS A 30 6.66 4.50 -1.06
N GLY A 31 7.02 5.48 -1.89
CA GLY A 31 6.11 6.00 -2.90
C GLY A 31 5.77 4.92 -3.93
N ILE A 32 4.49 4.79 -4.24
CA ILE A 32 3.96 3.84 -5.22
C ILE A 32 3.02 4.56 -6.19
N THR A 33 2.71 3.91 -7.31
CA THR A 33 1.73 4.44 -8.26
C THR A 33 0.30 4.15 -7.80
N ARG A 34 -0.67 4.86 -8.40
CA ARG A 34 -2.10 4.58 -8.17
C ARG A 34 -2.48 3.15 -8.51
N GLU A 35 -1.86 2.58 -9.54
CA GLU A 35 -2.11 1.21 -9.98
C GLU A 35 -1.68 0.21 -8.90
N GLU A 36 -0.47 0.35 -8.36
CA GLU A 36 0.03 -0.47 -7.25
C GLU A 36 -0.84 -0.35 -5.98
N PHE A 37 -1.37 0.84 -5.71
CA PHE A 37 -2.29 1.06 -4.59
C PHE A 37 -3.60 0.27 -4.77
N SER A 38 -4.13 0.23 -5.99
CA SER A 38 -5.42 -0.40 -6.33
C SER A 38 -5.32 -1.92 -6.56
N LEU A 39 -4.18 -2.42 -7.04
CA LEU A 39 -4.01 -3.81 -7.49
C LEU A 39 -4.15 -4.88 -6.39
N GLU A 40 -3.91 -4.56 -5.11
CA GLU A 40 -4.06 -5.57 -4.04
C GLU A 40 -5.52 -6.01 -3.79
N LYS A 41 -6.52 -5.28 -4.27
CA LYS A 41 -7.92 -5.74 -4.18
C LYS A 41 -8.29 -6.87 -5.15
N LYS A 42 -7.40 -7.26 -6.07
CA LYS A 42 -7.68 -8.28 -7.11
C LYS A 42 -7.05 -9.67 -6.86
N ARG A 43 -6.55 -9.96 -5.67
CA ARG A 43 -5.97 -11.27 -5.32
C ARG A 43 -6.83 -12.11 -4.36
N VAL A 44 -8.14 -11.89 -4.40
CA VAL A 44 -9.16 -12.81 -3.88
C VAL A 44 -10.14 -13.04 -5.03
N VAL A 45 -10.62 -14.27 -5.20
CA VAL A 45 -11.38 -14.81 -6.34
C VAL A 45 -10.49 -15.00 -7.58
N ILE A 46 -10.01 -16.19 -7.96
CA ILE A 46 -10.72 -17.47 -8.09
C ILE A 46 -9.67 -18.59 -7.94
N GLY A 47 -9.71 -19.28 -6.80
CA GLY A 47 -9.23 -20.65 -6.67
C GLY A 47 -10.45 -21.47 -6.31
N GLU A 48 -11.21 -21.86 -7.33
CA GLU A 48 -12.04 -23.06 -7.22
C GLU A 48 -11.33 -24.11 -8.07
N GLU A 49 -11.02 -25.21 -7.37
CA GLU A 49 -10.31 -26.39 -7.80
C GLU A 49 -11.14 -27.22 -8.80
N VAL A 50 -10.43 -27.90 -9.72
CA VAL A 50 -10.75 -29.16 -10.43
C VAL A 50 -12.19 -29.41 -10.88
#